data_AF-D7GWG5-F1
#
_entry.id   AF-D7GWG5-F1
#
_cell.length_a   1.000
_cell.length_b   1.000
_cell.length_c   1.000
_cell.angle_alpha   90.00
_cell.angle_beta   90.00
_cell.angle_gamma   90.00
#
_symmetry.space_group_name_H-M   'P 1'
#
loop_
_entity.id
_entity.type
_entity.pdbx_description
1 polymer ?
#
loop_
_entity_poly.entity_id
_entity_poly.type
_entity_poly.pdbx_seq_one_letter_code
_entity_poly.pdbx_strand_id
1 'polypeptide(L)'
;MKDRQIDTTIDGFRHVGINLTKEQYDDLCTLNMLILGCEHRKRIPVFNTMLVLKTLGLLPAEMLCEPGSGHSVKSEEFSEELCQQKFGRFRFKD
;
A
#
# COMPACT_ATOMS: atom_id res chain seq x y z
N MET A 1 -28.98 -15.41 10.17
CA MET A 1 -28.55 -14.87 8.85
C MET A 1 -27.11 -15.31 8.66
N LYS A 2 -26.71 -15.84 7.50
CA LYS A 2 -25.28 -16.05 7.24
C LYS A 2 -24.60 -14.69 7.20
N ASP A 3 -23.41 -14.59 7.79
CA ASP A 3 -22.62 -13.36 7.76
C ASP A 3 -22.32 -13.01 6.31
N ARG A 4 -22.89 -11.90 5.84
CA ARG A 4 -22.60 -11.37 4.51
C ARG A 4 -21.33 -10.55 4.63
N GLN A 5 -20.33 -10.88 3.81
CA GLN A 5 -19.10 -10.12 3.72
C GLN A 5 -19.10 -9.32 2.42
N ILE A 6 -18.48 -8.14 2.45
CA ILE A 6 -18.24 -7.35 1.25
C ILE A 6 -17.20 -8.09 0.42
N ASP A 7 -17.43 -8.21 -0.88
CA ASP A 7 -16.44 -8.75 -1.80
C ASP A 7 -15.32 -7.73 -2.01
N THR A 8 -14.16 -7.99 -1.42
CA THR A 8 -12.96 -7.16 -1.55
C THR A 8 -11.93 -7.76 -2.50
N THR A 9 -12.32 -8.72 -3.35
CA THR A 9 -11.44 -9.23 -4.42
C THR A 9 -11.28 -8.18 -5.52
N ILE A 10 -10.33 -8.40 -6.43
CA ILE A 10 -10.14 -7.53 -7.61
C ILE A 10 -11.41 -7.42 -8.47
N ASP A 11 -12.21 -8.49 -8.55
CA ASP A 11 -13.49 -8.47 -9.26
C ASP A 11 -14.57 -7.75 -8.45
N GLY A 12 -14.53 -7.83 -7.12
CA GLY A 12 -15.35 -7.01 -6.23
C GLY A 12 -15.11 -5.50 -6.42
N PHE A 13 -13.85 -5.08 -6.58
CA PHE A 13 -13.52 -3.69 -6.97
C PHE A 13 -14.07 -3.36 -8.35
N ARG A 14 -13.91 -4.25 -9.34
CA ARG A 14 -14.45 -4.03 -10.68
C ARG A 14 -15.98 -3.89 -10.68
N HIS A 15 -16.66 -4.65 -9.83
CA HIS A 15 -18.12 -4.60 -9.69
C HIS A 15 -18.62 -3.22 -9.26
N VAL A 16 -17.86 -2.50 -8.43
CA VAL A 16 -18.17 -1.13 -8.01
C VAL A 16 -17.57 -0.05 -8.93
N GLY A 17 -17.08 -0.44 -10.12
CA GLY A 17 -16.57 0.48 -11.13
C GLY A 17 -15.09 0.86 -10.96
N ILE A 18 -14.33 0.12 -10.14
CA ILE A 18 -12.90 0.37 -9.91
C ILE A 18 -12.08 -0.73 -10.58
N ASN A 19 -11.40 -0.40 -11.67
CA ASN A 19 -10.53 -1.37 -12.37
C ASN A 19 -9.08 -1.18 -11.93
N LEU A 20 -8.55 -2.12 -11.14
CA LEU A 20 -7.17 -2.10 -10.66
C LEU A 20 -6.28 -2.99 -11.53
N THR A 21 -5.00 -2.62 -11.66
CA THR A 21 -4.00 -3.60 -12.10
C THR A 21 -3.75 -4.63 -10.99
N LYS A 22 -3.20 -5.80 -11.36
CA LYS A 22 -2.82 -6.81 -10.36
C LYS A 22 -1.84 -6.24 -9.32
N GLU A 23 -0.85 -5.48 -9.77
CA GLU A 23 0.13 -4.84 -8.87
C GLU A 23 -0.53 -3.85 -7.90
N GLN A 24 -1.44 -2.99 -8.38
CA GLN A 24 -2.16 -2.07 -7.51
C GLN A 24 -2.98 -2.81 -6.46
N TYR A 25 -3.68 -3.88 -6.86
CA TYR A 25 -4.45 -4.71 -5.95
C TYR A 25 -3.57 -5.38 -4.88
N ASP A 26 -2.44 -5.96 -5.28
CA ASP A 26 -1.49 -6.61 -4.37
C ASP A 26 -0.88 -5.61 -3.37
N ASP A 27 -0.52 -4.40 -3.84
CA ASP A 27 -0.02 -3.32 -3.00
C ASP A 27 -1.08 -2.82 -2.00
N LEU A 28 -2.34 -2.69 -2.41
CA LEU A 28 -3.46 -2.32 -1.52
C LEU A 28 -3.74 -3.40 -0.47
N CYS A 29 -3.70 -4.68 -0.84
CA CYS A 29 -3.83 -5.79 0.08
C CYS A 29 -2.71 -5.76 1.13
N THR A 30 -1.47 -5.55 0.69
CA THR A 30 -0.30 -5.43 1.56
C THR A 30 -0.44 -4.24 2.52
N LEU A 31 -0.85 -3.08 2.02
CA LEU A 31 -1.07 -1.90 2.84
C LEU A 31 -2.17 -2.15 3.89
N ASN A 32 -3.27 -2.79 3.51
CA ASN A 32 -4.34 -3.16 4.44
C ASN A 32 -3.82 -4.11 5.55
N MET A 33 -3.06 -5.14 5.19
CA MET A 33 -2.45 -6.05 6.16
C MET A 33 -1.52 -5.30 7.13
N LEU A 34 -0.71 -4.38 6.63
CA LEU A 34 0.18 -3.55 7.46
C LEU A 34 -0.61 -2.64 8.41
N ILE A 35 -1.73 -2.05 7.96
CA ILE A 35 -2.59 -1.20 8.80
C ILE A 35 -3.24 -2.02 9.92
N LEU A 36 -3.75 -3.21 9.59
CA LEU A 36 -4.43 -4.08 10.56
C LEU A 36 -3.44 -4.69 11.57
N GLY A 37 -2.25 -5.07 11.10
CA GLY A 37 -1.22 -5.73 11.91
C GLY A 37 -0.32 -4.79 12.73
N CYS A 38 -0.33 -3.47 12.48
CA CYS A 38 0.53 -2.51 13.17
C CYS A 38 -0.27 -1.41 13.88
N GLU A 39 -0.25 -1.40 15.22
CA GLU A 39 -0.96 -0.40 16.04
C GLU A 39 -0.52 1.04 15.74
N HIS A 40 0.75 1.26 15.41
CA HIS A 40 1.23 2.58 15.02
C HIS A 40 0.56 3.05 13.72
N ARG A 41 0.42 2.15 12.73
CA ARG A 41 -0.20 2.48 11.44
C ARG A 41 -1.66 2.88 11.56
N LYS A 42 -2.39 2.29 12.51
CA LYS A 42 -3.78 2.70 12.82
C LYS A 42 -3.88 4.17 13.27
N ARG A 43 -2.80 4.74 13.81
CA ARG A 43 -2.74 6.12 14.31
C ARG A 43 -2.23 7.14 13.29
N ILE A 44 -1.89 6.71 12.07
CA ILE A 44 -1.43 7.59 10.97
C ILE A 44 -2.31 7.47 9.72
N PRO A 45 -3.65 7.59 9.83
CA PRO A 45 -4.58 7.34 8.72
C PRO A 45 -4.33 8.25 7.51
N VAL A 46 -3.90 9.50 7.74
CA VAL A 46 -3.57 10.44 6.65
C VAL A 46 -2.39 9.92 5.82
N PHE A 47 -1.33 9.43 6.47
CA PHE A 47 -0.19 8.86 5.78
C PHE A 47 -0.58 7.63 4.95
N ASN A 48 -1.40 6.72 5.51
CA ASN A 48 -1.89 5.55 4.79
C ASN A 48 -2.75 5.95 3.58
N THR A 49 -3.58 6.98 3.71
CA THR A 49 -4.38 7.51 2.61
C THR A 49 -3.48 8.05 1.49
N MET A 50 -2.41 8.78 1.83
CA MET A 50 -1.44 9.26 0.84
C MET A 50 -0.77 8.11 0.09
N LEU A 51 -0.47 6.99 0.76
CA LEU A 51 0.06 5.79 0.10
C LEU A 51 -0.96 5.16 -0.86
N VAL A 52 -2.24 5.07 -0.47
CA VAL A 52 -3.31 4.60 -1.37
C VAL A 52 -3.38 5.47 -2.62
N LEU A 53 -3.41 6.79 -2.46
CA LEU A 53 -3.45 7.73 -3.59
C LEU A 53 -2.22 7.59 -4.48
N LYS A 54 -1.03 7.42 -3.90
CA LYS A 54 0.21 7.17 -4.64
C LYS A 54 0.12 5.87 -5.45
N THR A 55 -0.28 4.75 -4.84
CA THR A 55 -0.41 3.45 -5.50
C THR A 55 -1.41 3.49 -6.66
N LEU A 56 -2.49 4.26 -6.52
CA LEU A 56 -3.49 4.45 -7.56
C LEU A 56 -3.09 5.46 -8.64
N GLY A 57 -1.94 6.14 -8.52
CA GLY A 57 -1.52 7.17 -9.47
C GLY A 57 -2.36 8.44 -9.43
N LEU A 58 -3.00 8.73 -8.28
CA LEU A 58 -3.89 9.88 -8.09
C LEU A 58 -3.20 11.11 -7.50
N LEU A 59 -1.91 11.00 -7.15
CA LEU A 59 -1.12 12.14 -6.71
C LEU A 59 -0.58 12.94 -7.91
N PRO A 60 -0.55 14.28 -7.83
CA PRO A 60 0.15 15.12 -8.78
C PRO A 60 1.62 14.73 -8.93
N ALA A 61 2.16 14.86 -10.16
CA ALA A 61 3.53 14.47 -10.46
C ALA A 61 4.57 15.23 -9.61
N GLU A 62 4.28 16.48 -9.26
CA GLU A 62 5.15 17.34 -8.44
C GLU A 62 5.26 16.87 -6.99
N MET A 63 4.32 16.02 -6.54
CA MET A 63 4.37 15.39 -5.22
C MET A 63 5.16 14.08 -5.20
N LEU A 64 5.54 13.57 -6.38
CA LEU A 64 6.31 12.34 -6.51
C LEU A 64 7.80 12.67 -6.51
N CYS A 65 8.58 11.84 -5.85
CA CYS A 65 10.04 11.89 -5.89
C CYS A 65 10.60 10.52 -6.23
N GLU A 66 11.81 10.51 -6.80
CA GLU A 66 12.55 9.28 -7.00
C GLU A 66 12.70 8.55 -5.66
N PRO A 67 12.35 7.26 -5.57
CA PRO A 67 12.61 6.46 -4.38
C PRO A 67 14.11 6.56 -4.06
N GLY A 68 14.45 6.85 -2.80
CA GLY A 68 15.83 7.11 -2.40
C GLY A 68 16.80 6.04 -2.88
N SER A 69 17.99 6.48 -3.29
CA SER A 69 19.09 5.73 -3.95
C SER A 69 19.71 4.55 -3.15
N GLY A 70 18.97 3.94 -2.23
CA GLY A 70 19.34 2.65 -1.66
C GLY A 70 19.39 1.64 -2.80
N HIS A 71 20.51 0.91 -2.87
CA HIS A 71 20.84 -0.04 -3.92
C HIS A 71 19.62 -0.68 -4.59
N SER A 72 19.63 -0.75 -5.92
CA SER A 72 18.72 -1.58 -6.70
C SER A 72 18.64 -2.95 -6.02
N VAL A 73 17.49 -3.23 -5.39
CA VAL A 73 17.22 -4.52 -4.75
C VAL A 73 17.10 -5.51 -5.89
N LYS A 74 18.25 -6.08 -6.28
CA LYS A 74 18.33 -7.22 -7.20
C LYS A 74 17.88 -8.45 -6.44
N SER A 75 16.60 -8.54 -6.12
CA SER A 75 16.01 -9.78 -5.63
C SER A 75 14.53 -9.80 -5.99
N GLU A 76 14.11 -10.89 -6.62
CA GLU A 76 12.70 -11.21 -6.89
C GLU A 76 11.93 -11.53 -5.60
N GLU A 77 12.61 -11.55 -4.45
CA GLU A 77 12.00 -11.70 -3.13
C GLU A 77 11.53 -10.34 -2.57
N PHE A 78 10.31 -10.34 -2.03
CA PHE A 78 9.73 -9.23 -1.27
C PHE A 78 10.57 -8.98 -0.01
N SER A 79 11.60 -8.14 -0.15
CA SER A 79 12.49 -7.81 0.97
C SER A 79 11.84 -6.78 1.89
N GLU A 80 12.24 -6.80 3.16
CA GLU A 80 11.84 -5.78 4.13
C GLU A 80 12.17 -4.36 3.60
N GLU A 81 13.30 -4.21 2.90
CA GLU A 81 13.70 -2.95 2.29
C GLU A 81 12.71 -2.48 1.21
N LEU A 82 12.26 -3.37 0.31
CA LEU A 82 11.27 -3.04 -0.71
C LEU A 82 9.93 -2.64 -0.07
N CYS A 83 9.50 -3.37 0.96
CA CYS A 83 8.29 -3.06 1.72
C CYS A 83 8.40 -1.67 2.37
N GLN A 84 9.53 -1.36 3.01
CA GLN A 84 9.75 -0.06 3.62
C GLN A 84 9.90 1.08 2.60
N GLN A 85 10.44 0.82 1.41
CA GLN A 85 10.49 1.78 0.30
C GLN A 85 9.08 2.11 -0.24
N LYS A 86 8.24 1.08 -0.41
CA LYS A 86 6.86 1.27 -0.91
C LYS A 86 5.95 1.90 0.14
N PHE A 87 6.01 1.42 1.38
CA PHE A 87 4.99 1.73 2.40
C PHE A 87 5.52 2.55 3.59
N GLY A 88 6.80 2.91 3.63
CA GLY A 88 7.39 3.73 4.68
C GLY A 88 8.28 2.96 5.65
N ARG A 89 9.35 3.64 6.12
CA ARG A 89 10.38 3.09 7.02
C ARG A 89 9.98 3.22 8.49
N PHE A 90 10.38 2.26 9.30
CA PHE A 90 10.34 2.40 10.75
C PHE A 90 11.46 3.34 11.20
N ARG A 91 11.15 4.23 12.15
CA ARG A 91 12.16 5.01 12.86
C ARG A 91 12.07 4.66 14.34
N PHE A 92 13.20 4.33 14.94
CA PHE A 92 13.30 4.27 16.39
C PHE A 92 13.26 5.71 16.92
N LYS A 93 12.54 5.93 18.02
CA LYS A 93 12.66 7.18 18.76
C LYS A 93 13.93 7.08 19.59
N ASP A 94 14.80 8.07 19.43
CA ASP A 94 15.84 8.35 20.43
C ASP A 94 15.22 8.76 21.77
#